data_AF-A0A0R1H2P2-F1
#
_entry.id   AF-A0A0R1H2P2-F1
#
_cell.length_a   1.000
_cell.length_b   1.000
_cell.length_c   1.000
_cell.angle_alpha   90.00
_cell.angle_beta   90.00
_cell.angle_gamma   90.00
#
_symmetry.space_group_name_H-M   'P 1'
#
loop_
_entity.id
_entity.type
_entity.pdbx_description
1 polymer ?
#
loop_
_entity_poly.entity_id
_entity_poly.type
_entity_poly.pdbx_seq_one_letter_code
_entity_poly.pdbx_strand_id
1 'polypeptide(L)'
;MDNRILLPGVSLIGELLAKEELLVDSEKDISTAFKPNRKDSEIMSELIKLDGDSKSVEYFDQHSHELTDSAYWFGLSTLWVGSANCADLETWKRLFSSNRPNRAISLMKPSELKALKKLPNKINLFRAQQPGETDWIAYSTNPAVAARFAVMKNISEISVFRTKKPNISALFLRRNEYEAIVLDKRMVKKVDVLYMGVTE
;
A
#
# COMPACT_ATOMS: atom_id res chain seq x y z
N MET A 1 9.91 -31.70 13.55
CA MET A 1 8.90 -31.72 12.47
C MET A 1 9.09 -30.43 11.70
N ASP A 2 9.73 -30.54 10.54
CA ASP A 2 10.14 -29.41 9.70
C ASP A 2 8.95 -29.02 8.81
N ASN A 3 8.21 -27.98 9.20
CA ASN A 3 7.00 -27.51 8.51
C ASN A 3 7.38 -26.59 7.33
N ARG A 4 8.12 -27.12 6.34
CA ARG A 4 8.39 -26.38 5.09
C ARG A 4 7.16 -26.45 4.19
N ILE A 5 6.35 -25.40 4.20
CA ILE A 5 5.32 -25.20 3.18
C ILE A 5 6.03 -24.65 1.94
N LEU A 6 6.36 -25.54 1.01
CA LEU A 6 6.82 -25.18 -0.33
C LEU A 6 5.67 -24.51 -1.08
N LEU A 7 5.82 -23.24 -1.44
CA LEU A 7 4.90 -22.60 -2.37
C LEU A 7 5.13 -23.21 -3.76
N PRO A 8 4.10 -23.74 -4.43
CA PRO A 8 4.25 -24.31 -5.76
C PRO A 8 4.75 -23.23 -6.74
N GLY A 9 5.52 -23.66 -7.74
CA GLY A 9 6.12 -22.79 -8.74
C GLY A 9 5.10 -21.81 -9.34
N VAL A 10 5.58 -20.59 -9.59
CA VAL A 10 4.85 -19.37 -9.99
C VAL A 10 3.84 -19.58 -11.14
N SER A 11 4.01 -20.65 -11.92
CA SER A 11 3.15 -21.02 -13.06
C SER A 11 1.70 -21.35 -12.69
N LEU A 12 1.44 -22.16 -11.64
CA LEU A 12 0.09 -22.71 -11.41
C LEU A 12 -0.83 -21.81 -10.57
N ILE A 13 -0.27 -20.95 -9.71
CA ILE A 13 -1.04 -19.99 -8.89
C ILE A 13 -1.53 -18.80 -9.75
N GLY A 14 -0.78 -18.46 -10.81
CA GLY A 14 -1.15 -17.39 -11.75
C GLY A 14 -2.43 -17.69 -12.53
N GLU A 15 -2.66 -18.94 -12.92
CA GLU A 15 -3.84 -19.33 -13.71
C GLU A 15 -5.14 -19.46 -12.89
N LEU A 16 -5.04 -19.79 -11.59
CA LEU A 16 -6.21 -19.97 -10.72
C LEU A 16 -6.75 -18.66 -10.11
N LEU A 17 -5.92 -17.61 -10.02
CA LEU A 17 -6.33 -16.29 -9.49
C LEU A 17 -6.71 -15.29 -10.58
N ALA A 18 -6.52 -15.62 -11.87
CA ALA A 18 -6.84 -14.75 -12.99
C ALA A 18 -8.33 -14.74 -13.41
N LYS A 19 -9.22 -15.44 -12.69
CA LYS A 19 -10.66 -15.56 -13.06
C LYS A 19 -11.63 -14.70 -12.25
N GLU A 20 -11.15 -13.79 -11.41
CA GLU A 20 -12.01 -12.77 -10.78
C GLU A 20 -11.54 -11.37 -11.23
N GLU A 21 -11.83 -11.03 -12.49
CA GLU A 21 -11.76 -9.64 -12.96
C GLU A 21 -12.75 -8.80 -12.15
N LEU A 22 -12.22 -8.12 -11.14
CA LEU A 22 -12.85 -6.94 -10.56
C LEU A 22 -12.89 -5.87 -11.66
N LEU A 23 -13.96 -5.88 -12.46
CA LEU A 23 -14.30 -4.78 -13.35
C LEU A 23 -14.49 -3.53 -12.49
N VAL A 24 -13.46 -2.67 -12.50
CA VAL A 24 -13.45 -1.38 -11.82
C VAL A 24 -14.30 -0.42 -12.65
N ASP A 25 -15.53 -0.22 -12.22
CA ASP A 25 -16.41 0.82 -12.74
C ASP A 25 -15.83 2.19 -12.34
N SER A 26 -15.16 2.86 -13.28
CA SER A 26 -14.28 4.01 -13.03
C SER A 26 -15.03 5.25 -12.49
N GLU A 27 -16.33 5.38 -12.79
CA GLU A 27 -17.16 6.48 -12.27
C GLU A 27 -17.52 6.30 -10.78
N LYS A 28 -17.46 5.07 -10.26
CA LYS A 28 -17.80 4.75 -8.85
C LYS A 28 -16.61 4.85 -7.90
N ASP A 29 -15.42 5.14 -8.41
CA ASP A 29 -14.18 5.15 -7.63
C ASP A 29 -13.71 6.57 -7.25
N ILE A 30 -14.65 7.50 -7.12
CA ILE A 30 -14.43 8.86 -6.63
C ILE A 30 -14.89 8.95 -5.17
N SER A 31 -14.08 9.63 -4.34
CA SER A 31 -14.43 9.87 -2.94
C SER A 31 -15.76 10.63 -2.81
N THR A 32 -16.64 10.19 -1.91
CA THR A 32 -17.88 10.92 -1.60
C THR A 32 -17.65 12.28 -0.93
N ALA A 33 -16.42 12.54 -0.44
CA ALA A 33 -16.02 13.84 0.09
C ALA A 33 -15.45 14.78 -0.98
N PHE A 34 -15.24 14.30 -2.21
CA PHE A 34 -14.70 15.11 -3.29
C PHE A 34 -15.65 16.25 -3.64
N LYS A 35 -15.10 17.46 -3.69
CA LYS A 35 -15.76 18.66 -4.20
C LYS A 35 -14.74 19.41 -5.06
N PRO A 36 -15.12 19.85 -6.28
CA PRO A 36 -14.23 20.67 -7.09
C PRO A 36 -13.75 21.90 -6.31
N ASN A 37 -12.43 22.12 -6.33
CA ASN A 37 -11.78 23.25 -5.68
C ASN A 37 -10.62 23.72 -6.56
N ARG A 38 -10.61 25.01 -6.91
CA ARG A 38 -9.62 25.59 -7.81
C ARG A 38 -8.20 25.46 -7.27
N LYS A 39 -7.99 25.75 -5.99
CA LYS A 39 -6.67 25.71 -5.35
C LYS A 39 -6.14 24.28 -5.28
N ASP A 40 -7.00 23.32 -4.97
CA ASP A 40 -6.66 21.90 -5.05
C ASP A 40 -6.24 21.52 -6.47
N SER A 41 -6.98 21.94 -7.50
CA SER A 41 -6.63 21.67 -8.90
C SER A 41 -5.29 22.29 -9.31
N GLU A 42 -5.00 23.52 -8.87
CA GLU A 42 -3.72 24.19 -9.12
C GLU A 42 -2.55 23.41 -8.52
N ILE A 43 -2.64 23.04 -7.23
CA ILE A 43 -1.59 22.26 -6.54
C ILE A 43 -1.43 20.87 -7.17
N MET A 44 -2.53 20.18 -7.47
CA MET A 44 -2.48 18.84 -8.09
C MET A 44 -1.88 18.90 -9.50
N SER A 45 -2.12 19.97 -10.25
CA SER A 45 -1.52 20.16 -11.58
C SER A 45 0.00 20.32 -11.49
N GLU A 46 0.51 21.02 -10.48
CA GLU A 46 1.96 21.10 -10.24
C GLU A 46 2.54 19.75 -9.80
N LEU A 47 1.84 18.99 -8.95
CA LEU A 47 2.28 17.65 -8.55
C LEU A 47 2.42 16.70 -9.75
N ILE A 48 1.49 16.77 -10.71
CA ILE A 48 1.56 15.96 -11.95
C ILE A 48 2.81 16.30 -12.76
N LYS A 49 3.22 17.56 -12.81
CA LYS A 49 4.44 17.98 -13.53
C LYS A 49 5.72 17.46 -12.85
N LEU A 50 5.64 17.19 -11.55
CA LEU A 50 6.76 16.69 -10.73
C LEU A 50 6.73 15.16 -10.55
N ASP A 51 5.82 14.45 -11.22
CA ASP A 51 5.64 13.01 -10.99
C ASP A 51 6.93 12.22 -11.23
N GLY A 52 7.27 11.32 -10.31
CA GLY A 52 8.51 10.55 -10.29
C GLY A 52 9.75 11.30 -9.78
N ASP A 53 9.69 12.62 -9.56
CA ASP A 53 10.77 13.42 -8.96
C ASP A 53 10.63 13.45 -7.42
N SER A 54 11.73 13.39 -6.67
CA SER A 54 11.75 13.60 -5.20
C SER A 54 11.10 14.91 -4.78
N LYS A 55 11.19 15.94 -5.64
CA LYS A 55 10.55 17.23 -5.43
C LYS A 55 9.03 17.17 -5.34
N SER A 56 8.37 16.12 -5.87
CA SER A 56 6.91 15.98 -5.77
C SER A 56 6.44 15.87 -4.32
N VAL A 57 7.15 15.09 -3.50
CA VAL A 57 6.81 14.91 -2.08
C VAL A 57 7.14 16.16 -1.28
N GLU A 58 8.28 16.81 -1.58
CA GLU A 58 8.64 18.09 -0.96
C GLU A 58 7.61 19.18 -1.26
N TYR A 59 7.21 19.32 -2.53
CA TYR A 59 6.20 20.27 -2.95
C TYR A 59 4.85 19.98 -2.30
N PHE A 60 4.43 18.70 -2.27
CA PHE A 60 3.22 18.29 -1.57
C PHE A 60 3.27 18.69 -0.10
N ASP A 61 4.35 18.35 0.60
CA ASP A 61 4.48 18.64 2.02
C ASP A 61 4.36 20.13 2.33
N GLN A 62 5.05 20.97 1.55
CA GLN A 62 5.03 22.43 1.67
C GLN A 62 3.62 23.02 1.48
N HIS A 63 2.88 22.56 0.47
CA HIS A 63 1.58 23.11 0.10
C HIS A 63 0.40 22.32 0.70
N SER A 64 0.67 21.24 1.43
CA SER A 64 -0.35 20.32 1.93
C SER A 64 -1.35 20.97 2.88
N HIS A 65 -0.96 22.05 3.55
CA HIS A 65 -1.81 22.82 4.45
C HIS A 65 -2.91 23.61 3.70
N GLU A 66 -2.67 23.95 2.43
CA GLU A 66 -3.60 24.68 1.56
C GLU A 66 -4.65 23.78 0.90
N LEU A 67 -4.45 22.45 0.95
CA LEU A 67 -5.37 21.48 0.38
C LEU A 67 -6.61 21.26 1.26
N THR A 68 -7.75 21.03 0.61
CA THR A 68 -8.90 20.43 1.30
C THR A 68 -8.55 19.03 1.81
N ASP A 69 -9.28 18.53 2.81
CA ASP A 69 -8.97 17.21 3.39
C ASP A 69 -9.09 16.09 2.37
N SER A 70 -10.08 16.17 1.47
CA SER A 70 -10.23 15.17 0.40
C SER A 70 -9.05 15.22 -0.57
N ALA A 71 -8.59 16.42 -0.95
CA ALA A 71 -7.47 16.57 -1.86
C ALA A 71 -6.14 16.17 -1.21
N TYR A 72 -5.92 16.52 0.06
CA TYR A 72 -4.77 16.07 0.83
C TYR A 72 -4.64 14.55 0.80
N TRP A 73 -5.70 13.83 1.18
CA TRP A 73 -5.66 12.37 1.23
C TRP A 73 -5.52 11.75 -0.17
N PHE A 74 -6.23 12.28 -1.16
CA PHE A 74 -6.11 11.81 -2.53
C PHE A 74 -4.69 11.98 -3.06
N GLY A 75 -4.12 13.19 -2.95
CA GLY A 75 -2.76 13.51 -3.38
C GLY A 75 -1.72 12.64 -2.68
N LEU A 76 -1.82 12.48 -1.36
CA LEU A 76 -0.93 11.60 -0.59
C LEU A 76 -0.98 10.15 -1.11
N SER A 77 -2.18 9.62 -1.41
CA SER A 77 -2.31 8.27 -1.96
C SER A 77 -1.71 8.14 -3.35
N THR A 78 -1.85 9.18 -4.19
CA THR A 78 -1.30 9.20 -5.54
C THR A 78 0.21 9.24 -5.52
N LEU A 79 0.80 10.10 -4.68
CA LEU A 79 2.25 10.20 -4.49
C LEU A 79 2.85 8.91 -3.92
N TRP A 80 2.18 8.29 -2.94
CA TRP A 80 2.63 7.00 -2.43
C TRP A 80 2.63 5.92 -3.52
N VAL A 81 1.55 5.81 -4.28
CA VAL A 81 1.42 4.78 -5.33
C VAL A 81 2.37 5.03 -6.50
N GLY A 82 2.62 6.27 -6.90
CA GLY A 82 3.52 6.62 -8.01
C GLY A 82 4.99 6.71 -7.63
N SER A 83 5.28 7.19 -6.41
CA SER A 83 6.60 7.72 -6.02
C SER A 83 6.99 7.36 -4.58
N ALA A 84 6.63 6.17 -4.06
CA ALA A 84 6.95 5.75 -2.68
C ALA A 84 8.45 5.85 -2.30
N ASN A 85 9.36 5.69 -3.27
CA ASN A 85 10.81 5.73 -3.04
C ASN A 85 11.40 7.15 -3.07
N CYS A 86 10.57 8.17 -3.31
CA CYS A 86 11.01 9.55 -3.54
C CYS A 86 11.16 10.38 -2.25
N ALA A 87 10.83 9.81 -1.09
CA ALA A 87 11.04 10.41 0.22
C ALA A 87 11.37 9.33 1.26
N ASP A 88 11.97 9.76 2.37
CA ASP A 88 12.28 8.87 3.49
C ASP A 88 11.02 8.39 4.22
N LEU A 89 11.18 7.30 4.97
CA LEU A 89 10.08 6.65 5.69
C LEU A 89 9.44 7.54 6.76
N GLU A 90 10.21 8.40 7.42
CA GLU A 90 9.69 9.27 8.48
C GLU A 90 8.82 10.39 7.90
N THR A 91 9.19 10.92 6.74
CA THR A 91 8.36 11.83 5.95
C THR A 91 7.02 11.18 5.62
N TRP A 92 7.02 9.95 5.10
CA TRP A 92 5.78 9.24 4.82
C TRP A 92 4.94 8.99 6.06
N LYS A 93 5.54 8.48 7.14
CA LYS A 93 4.84 8.24 8.41
C LYS A 93 4.20 9.52 8.93
N ARG A 94 4.89 10.66 8.87
CA ARG A 94 4.35 11.95 9.30
C ARG A 94 3.15 12.37 8.45
N LEU A 95 3.27 12.33 7.12
CA LEU A 95 2.17 12.66 6.20
C LEU A 95 0.97 11.74 6.43
N PHE A 96 1.20 10.42 6.45
CA PHE A 96 0.14 9.48 6.77
C PHE A 96 -0.39 9.63 8.19
N SER A 97 0.32 10.22 9.15
CA SER A 97 -0.18 10.39 10.53
C SER A 97 -1.07 11.62 10.71
N SER A 98 -1.33 12.40 9.65
CA SER A 98 -2.23 13.56 9.72
C SER A 98 -3.60 13.20 10.31
N ASN A 99 -4.13 14.12 11.12
CA ASN A 99 -5.43 14.00 11.80
C ASN A 99 -6.59 14.58 10.97
N ARG A 100 -6.36 14.96 9.71
CA ARG A 100 -7.39 15.49 8.81
C ARG A 100 -8.58 14.53 8.68
N PRO A 101 -9.82 15.03 8.64
CA PRO A 101 -11.02 14.19 8.53
C PRO A 101 -11.07 13.46 7.18
N ASN A 102 -12.05 12.55 7.03
CA ASN A 102 -12.33 11.83 5.80
C ASN A 102 -11.20 10.93 5.25
N ARG A 103 -10.16 10.64 6.05
CA ARG A 103 -9.03 9.78 5.62
C ARG A 103 -9.49 8.52 4.90
N ALA A 104 -10.34 7.69 5.52
CA ALA A 104 -10.69 6.39 4.96
C ALA A 104 -11.37 6.48 3.58
N ILE A 105 -12.18 7.51 3.35
CA ILE A 105 -12.95 7.67 2.11
C ILE A 105 -12.22 8.48 1.02
N SER A 106 -11.14 9.17 1.37
CA SER A 106 -10.39 10.03 0.44
C SER A 106 -8.97 9.54 0.17
N LEU A 107 -8.37 8.77 1.10
CA LEU A 107 -7.05 8.16 0.92
C LEU A 107 -7.14 6.91 0.03
N MET A 108 -8.19 6.12 0.23
CA MET A 108 -8.48 4.94 -0.57
C MET A 108 -9.58 5.24 -1.58
N LYS A 109 -9.53 4.57 -2.74
CA LYS A 109 -10.68 4.52 -3.64
C LYS A 109 -11.84 3.80 -2.95
N PRO A 110 -13.10 4.12 -3.27
CA PRO A 110 -14.28 3.39 -2.80
C PRO A 110 -14.16 1.86 -2.92
N SER A 111 -13.65 1.34 -4.05
CA SER A 111 -13.39 -0.08 -4.25
C SER A 111 -12.37 -0.66 -3.26
N GLU A 112 -11.28 0.05 -3.02
CA GLU A 112 -10.22 -0.31 -2.05
C GLU A 112 -10.74 -0.31 -0.62
N LEU A 113 -11.50 0.72 -0.24
CA LEU A 113 -12.14 0.79 1.07
C LEU A 113 -13.16 -0.35 1.27
N LYS A 114 -13.92 -0.69 0.22
CA LYS A 114 -14.84 -1.83 0.22
C LYS A 114 -14.08 -3.14 0.41
N ALA A 115 -12.95 -3.32 -0.26
CA ALA A 115 -12.09 -4.49 -0.09
C ALA A 115 -11.53 -4.58 1.33
N LEU A 116 -11.02 -3.49 1.90
CA LEU A 116 -10.55 -3.43 3.28
C LEU A 116 -11.67 -3.83 4.25
N LYS A 117 -12.89 -3.31 4.07
CA LYS A 117 -14.05 -3.66 4.92
C LYS A 117 -14.37 -5.15 4.90
N LYS A 118 -14.21 -5.82 3.75
CA LYS A 118 -14.43 -7.26 3.57
C LYS A 118 -13.35 -8.14 4.21
N LEU A 119 -12.16 -7.61 4.51
CA LEU A 119 -11.10 -8.40 5.15
C LEU A 119 -11.55 -8.92 6.54
N PRO A 120 -11.07 -10.11 6.95
CA PRO A 120 -11.31 -10.64 8.29
C PRO A 120 -10.70 -9.71 9.34
N ASN A 121 -11.15 -9.84 10.60
CA ASN A 121 -10.63 -8.99 11.67
C ASN A 121 -9.15 -9.26 11.98
N LYS A 122 -8.67 -10.49 11.80
CA LYS A 122 -7.25 -10.86 11.91
C LYS A 122 -6.72 -11.16 10.52
N ILE A 123 -5.64 -10.48 10.13
CA ILE A 123 -5.11 -10.51 8.76
C ILE A 123 -3.64 -10.92 8.82
N ASN A 124 -3.24 -11.81 7.92
CA ASN A 124 -1.83 -12.07 7.66
C ASN A 124 -1.31 -11.07 6.64
N LEU A 125 -0.13 -10.53 6.91
CA LEU A 125 0.59 -9.59 6.07
C LEU A 125 1.94 -10.19 5.70
N PHE A 126 2.39 -9.96 4.48
CA PHE A 126 3.59 -10.57 3.92
C PHE A 126 4.55 -9.49 3.44
N ARG A 127 5.83 -9.66 3.72
CA ARG A 127 6.88 -8.74 3.25
C ARG A 127 8.17 -9.49 2.97
N ALA A 128 8.72 -9.28 1.77
CA ALA A 128 10.10 -9.60 1.46
C ALA A 128 10.99 -8.48 2.01
N GLN A 129 11.72 -8.77 3.08
CA GLN A 129 12.52 -7.78 3.81
C GLN A 129 13.97 -7.83 3.34
N GLN A 130 14.56 -6.66 3.10
CA GLN A 130 15.99 -6.60 2.78
C GLN A 130 16.83 -6.83 4.05
N PRO A 131 18.01 -7.47 3.92
CA PRO A 131 18.96 -7.57 5.02
C PRO A 131 19.28 -6.18 5.60
N GLY A 132 19.20 -6.03 6.92
CA GLY A 132 19.45 -4.76 7.60
C GLY A 132 18.28 -3.77 7.63
N GLU A 133 17.16 -4.07 6.97
CA GLU A 133 15.96 -3.22 7.05
C GLU A 133 15.36 -3.26 8.46
N THR A 134 15.40 -2.14 9.18
CA THR A 134 14.92 -2.05 10.57
C THR A 134 13.49 -1.53 10.68
N ASP A 135 12.97 -0.86 9.66
CA ASP A 135 11.65 -0.23 9.70
C ASP A 135 10.96 -0.17 8.32
N TRP A 136 9.62 -0.19 8.33
CA TRP A 136 8.76 -0.20 7.16
C TRP A 136 7.29 -0.03 7.55
N ILE A 137 6.46 0.49 6.65
CA ILE A 137 5.00 0.63 6.83
C ILE A 137 4.17 -0.18 5.83
N ALA A 138 4.80 -0.69 4.77
CA ALA A 138 4.13 -1.35 3.66
C ALA A 138 4.22 -2.87 3.75
N TYR A 139 3.10 -3.54 3.50
CA TYR A 139 2.98 -5.00 3.49
C TYR A 139 2.07 -5.40 2.34
N SER A 140 2.16 -6.64 1.86
CA SER A 140 1.10 -7.19 1.01
C SER A 140 0.14 -8.05 1.84
N THR A 141 -1.16 -8.01 1.54
CA THR A 141 -2.11 -9.01 2.05
C THR A 141 -2.09 -10.30 1.21
N ASN A 142 -1.31 -10.34 0.13
CA ASN A 142 -1.23 -11.46 -0.80
C ASN A 142 0.21 -12.07 -0.80
N PRO A 143 0.38 -13.35 -0.40
CA PRO A 143 1.70 -13.98 -0.34
C PRO A 143 2.38 -14.09 -1.72
N ALA A 144 1.62 -14.26 -2.80
CA ALA A 144 2.17 -14.37 -4.15
C ALA A 144 2.81 -13.04 -4.61
N VAL A 145 2.24 -11.90 -4.20
CA VAL A 145 2.85 -10.58 -4.45
C VAL A 145 4.17 -10.46 -3.69
N ALA A 146 4.18 -10.80 -2.40
CA ALA A 146 5.41 -10.74 -1.61
C ALA A 146 6.51 -11.65 -2.19
N ALA A 147 6.14 -12.83 -2.69
CA ALA A 147 7.06 -13.73 -3.38
C ALA A 147 7.64 -13.13 -4.66
N ARG A 148 6.82 -12.47 -5.49
CA ARG A 148 7.30 -11.73 -6.67
C ARG A 148 8.35 -10.69 -6.30
N PHE A 149 8.10 -9.89 -5.25
CA PHE A 149 9.09 -8.93 -4.76
C PHE A 149 10.35 -9.59 -4.20
N ALA A 150 10.21 -10.75 -3.55
CA ALA A 150 11.36 -11.51 -3.05
C ALA A 150 12.28 -11.93 -4.20
N VAL A 151 11.72 -12.46 -5.30
CA VAL A 151 12.47 -12.79 -6.51
C VAL A 151 13.16 -11.56 -7.10
N MET A 152 12.42 -10.46 -7.29
CA MET A 152 12.97 -9.23 -7.88
C MET A 152 14.12 -8.63 -7.05
N LYS A 153 14.10 -8.81 -5.73
CA LYS A 153 15.09 -8.28 -4.80
C LYS A 153 16.15 -9.30 -4.39
N ASN A 154 16.13 -10.51 -4.96
CA ASN A 154 16.99 -11.63 -4.58
C ASN A 154 16.94 -11.94 -3.06
N ILE A 155 15.73 -11.97 -2.50
CA ILE A 155 15.45 -12.28 -1.09
C ILE A 155 14.88 -13.70 -1.01
N SER A 156 15.48 -14.55 -0.19
CA SER A 156 15.06 -15.94 0.03
C SER A 156 13.94 -16.10 1.07
N GLU A 157 13.70 -15.08 1.89
CA GLU A 157 12.78 -15.12 3.02
C GLU A 157 11.65 -14.09 2.91
N ILE A 158 10.42 -14.54 3.13
CA ILE A 158 9.25 -13.67 3.26
C ILE A 158 8.76 -13.76 4.70
N SER A 159 8.86 -12.66 5.43
CA SER A 159 8.30 -12.58 6.78
C SER A 159 6.77 -12.53 6.72
N VAL A 160 6.13 -13.34 7.56
CA VAL A 160 4.68 -13.32 7.77
C VAL A 160 4.39 -12.59 9.08
N PHE A 161 3.55 -11.58 9.00
CA PHE A 161 3.08 -10.79 10.12
C PHE A 161 1.59 -11.01 10.33
N ARG A 162 1.12 -10.75 11.54
CA ARG A 162 -0.30 -10.75 11.89
C ARG A 162 -0.69 -9.41 12.49
N THR A 163 -1.83 -8.87 12.04
CA THR A 163 -2.41 -7.63 12.55
C THR A 163 -3.93 -7.74 12.70
N LYS A 164 -4.54 -6.73 13.32
CA LYS A 164 -5.99 -6.54 13.32
C LYS A 164 -6.38 -5.55 12.23
N LYS A 165 -7.54 -5.74 11.60
CA LYS A 165 -8.06 -4.84 10.55
C LYS A 165 -8.05 -3.36 10.93
N PRO A 166 -8.44 -2.93 12.16
CA PRO A 166 -8.41 -1.51 12.54
C PRO A 166 -7.01 -0.89 12.56
N ASN A 167 -5.95 -1.69 12.57
CA ASN A 167 -4.57 -1.19 12.56
C ASN A 167 -4.09 -0.84 11.14
N ILE A 168 -4.82 -1.26 10.10
CA ILE A 168 -4.51 -0.96 8.71
C ILE A 168 -5.02 0.44 8.38
N SER A 169 -4.09 1.34 8.09
CA SER A 169 -4.38 2.74 7.77
C SER A 169 -4.89 2.92 6.33
N ALA A 170 -4.42 2.07 5.41
CA ALA A 170 -4.87 2.06 4.02
C ALA A 170 -4.66 0.68 3.39
N LEU A 171 -5.44 0.37 2.36
CA LEU A 171 -5.24 -0.76 1.45
C LEU A 171 -5.23 -0.21 0.03
N PHE A 172 -4.13 -0.39 -0.71
CA PHE A 172 -4.00 0.03 -2.10
C PHE A 172 -3.99 -1.19 -3.03
N LEU A 173 -4.86 -1.15 -4.04
CA LEU A 173 -5.03 -2.23 -5.01
C LEU A 173 -4.56 -1.84 -6.43
N ARG A 174 -4.27 -0.54 -6.64
CA ARG A 174 -3.97 0.07 -7.96
C ARG A 174 -2.77 -0.54 -8.71
N ARG A 175 -1.80 -1.14 -8.00
CA ARG A 175 -0.62 -1.82 -8.60
C ARG A 175 -0.74 -3.36 -8.63
N ASN A 176 -1.92 -3.91 -8.31
CA ASN A 176 -2.12 -5.35 -8.09
C ASN A 176 -1.15 -5.92 -7.03
N GLU A 177 -0.80 -5.09 -6.04
CA GLU A 177 0.13 -5.43 -4.96
C GLU A 177 -0.59 -5.77 -3.65
N TYR A 178 -1.89 -5.47 -3.55
CA TYR A 178 -2.67 -5.68 -2.33
C TYR A 178 -1.98 -5.06 -1.11
N GLU A 179 -1.52 -3.82 -1.27
CA GLU A 179 -0.60 -3.17 -0.33
C GLU A 179 -1.37 -2.62 0.87
N ALA A 180 -1.10 -3.17 2.05
CA ALA A 180 -1.60 -2.66 3.33
C ALA A 180 -0.56 -1.74 3.97
N ILE A 181 -1.00 -0.55 4.39
CA ILE A 181 -0.19 0.39 5.16
C ILE A 181 -0.52 0.25 6.64
N VAL A 182 0.50 -0.03 7.46
CA VAL A 182 0.42 -0.02 8.92
C VAL A 182 1.53 0.87 9.46
N LEU A 183 1.14 2.01 10.06
CA LEU A 183 2.08 3.06 10.47
C LEU A 183 2.88 2.71 11.73
N ASP A 184 2.23 2.06 12.69
CA ASP A 184 2.88 1.63 13.93
C ASP A 184 3.29 0.17 13.84
N LYS A 185 4.58 -0.09 13.70
CA LYS A 185 5.15 -1.44 13.64
C LYS A 185 4.81 -2.29 14.87
N ARG A 186 4.51 -1.69 16.03
CA ARG A 186 4.07 -2.44 17.24
C ARG A 186 2.70 -3.08 17.05
N MET A 187 1.93 -2.63 16.07
CA MET A 187 0.61 -3.17 15.73
C MET A 187 0.66 -4.40 14.84
N VAL A 188 1.85 -4.80 14.38
CA VAL A 188 2.09 -6.06 13.67
C VAL A 188 2.99 -6.97 14.50
N LYS A 189 2.69 -8.27 14.49
CA LYS A 189 3.54 -9.29 15.12
C LYS A 189 4.06 -10.22 14.05
N LYS A 190 5.39 -10.41 13.94
CA LYS A 190 5.95 -11.48 13.11
C LYS A 190 5.53 -12.83 13.71
N VAL A 191 4.93 -13.69 12.89
CA VAL A 191 4.39 -14.99 13.31
C VAL A 191 5.02 -16.16 12.57
N ASP A 192 5.61 -15.93 11.39
CA ASP A 192 6.21 -16.98 10.58
C ASP A 192 7.23 -16.42 9.56
N VAL A 193 7.94 -17.31 8.87
CA VAL A 193 8.79 -17.03 7.71
C VAL A 193 8.51 -18.07 6.63
N LEU A 194 8.25 -17.61 5.40
CA LEU A 194 8.17 -18.47 4.23
C LEU A 194 9.51 -18.44 3.50
N TYR A 195 9.98 -19.60 3.08
CA TYR A 195 11.20 -19.75 2.30
C TYR A 195 10.85 -19.93 0.83
N MET A 196 11.53 -19.17 -0.03
CA MET A 196 11.47 -19.38 -1.47
C MET A 196 12.21 -20.69 -1.79
N GLY A 197 11.49 -21.69 -2.30
CA GLY A 197 12.12 -22.92 -2.76
C GLY A 197 13.02 -22.64 -3.96
N VAL A 198 14.28 -23.05 -3.88
CA VAL A 198 15.16 -23.10 -5.04
C VAL A 198 14.84 -24.40 -5.75
N THR A 199 14.18 -24.32 -6.90
CA THR A 199 14.20 -25.45 -7.84
C THR A 199 15.57 -25.43 -8.50
N GLU A 200 16.43 -26.37 -8.10
CA GLU A 200 17.68 -26.71 -8.80
C GLU A 200 17.40 -27.15 -10.25
#